data_AF-A0A0D7KNK4-F1
#
_entry.id   AF-A0A0D7KNK4-F1
#
_cell.length_a   1.000
_cell.length_b   1.000
_cell.length_c   1.000
_cell.angle_alpha   90.00
_cell.angle_beta   90.00
_cell.angle_gamma   90.00
#
_symmetry.space_group_name_H-M   'P 1'
#
loop_
_entity.id
_entity.type
_entity.pdbx_description
1 polymer ?
#
loop_
_entity_poly.entity_id
_entity_poly.type
_entity_poly.pdbx_seq_one_letter_code
_entity_poly.pdbx_strand_id
1 'polypeptide(L)'
;MICKESKMNTIANILVAEKINYDHKTKKHSLNNVVNSIQVNIFPSVIITDVHLKFLLPSSEFNTSYKLVVYAPDHVVVFSSLIIEVKNYRLNCMMPGMDAAVNVKFAVTEEGTYRYCLLDENNIIISEYPLYISLSE
;
A
#
# COMPACT_ATOMS: atom_id res chain seq x y z
N MET A 1 -25.36 14.50 -27.08
CA MET A 1 -25.41 14.11 -25.67
C MET A 1 -24.49 12.91 -25.51
N ILE A 2 -23.22 13.18 -25.20
CA ILE A 2 -22.19 12.14 -25.08
C ILE A 2 -22.34 11.60 -23.66
N CYS A 3 -22.89 10.40 -23.51
CA CYS A 3 -22.79 9.65 -22.27
C CYS A 3 -21.29 9.47 -22.00
N LYS A 4 -20.74 10.24 -21.05
CA LYS A 4 -19.41 9.96 -20.52
C LYS A 4 -19.47 8.55 -19.95
N GLU A 5 -18.79 7.62 -20.61
CA GLU A 5 -18.45 6.35 -19.98
C GLU A 5 -17.76 6.68 -18.65
N SER A 6 -18.43 6.37 -17.54
CA SER A 6 -17.78 6.37 -16.25
C SER A 6 -16.73 5.27 -16.31
N LYS A 7 -15.47 5.65 -16.54
CA LYS A 7 -14.34 4.75 -16.28
C LYS A 7 -14.50 4.31 -14.82
N MET A 8 -14.89 3.06 -14.61
CA MET A 8 -14.87 2.48 -13.27
C MET A 8 -13.40 2.46 -12.83
N ASN A 9 -13.09 3.27 -11.81
CA ASN A 9 -11.75 3.34 -11.25
C ASN A 9 -11.49 2.11 -10.37
N THR A 10 -10.25 1.64 -10.37
CA THR A 10 -9.76 0.64 -9.41
C THR A 10 -10.02 1.13 -7.98
N ILE A 11 -10.54 0.25 -7.14
CA ILE A 11 -10.60 0.49 -5.70
C ILE A 11 -9.42 -0.22 -5.07
N ALA A 12 -8.62 0.50 -4.30
CA ALA A 12 -7.47 -0.05 -3.58
C ALA A 12 -7.54 0.27 -2.10
N ASN A 13 -7.10 -0.67 -1.27
CA ASN A 13 -6.91 -0.48 0.16
C ASN A 13 -5.47 -0.84 0.54
N ILE A 14 -4.91 -0.04 1.44
CA ILE A 14 -3.60 -0.23 2.03
C ILE A 14 -3.79 -0.58 3.51
N LEU A 15 -3.05 -1.56 4.00
CA LEU A 15 -2.89 -1.81 5.43
C LEU A 15 -1.41 -1.97 5.73
N VAL A 16 -0.94 -1.32 6.79
CA VAL A 16 0.43 -1.47 7.29
C VAL A 16 0.40 -2.39 8.51
N ALA A 17 1.29 -3.37 8.53
CA ALA A 17 1.42 -4.34 9.60
C ALA A 17 2.89 -4.56 9.95
N GLU A 18 3.15 -5.10 11.15
CA GLU A 18 4.51 -5.50 11.53
C GLU A 18 5.02 -6.65 10.66
N LYS A 19 4.12 -7.57 10.29
CA LYS A 19 4.47 -8.72 9.44
C LYS A 19 3.28 -9.24 8.64
N ILE A 20 3.51 -9.60 7.38
CA ILE A 20 2.55 -10.29 6.52
C ILE A 20 3.12 -11.65 6.15
N ASN A 21 2.35 -12.71 6.41
CA ASN A 21 2.70 -14.07 6.02
C ASN A 21 1.78 -14.52 4.88
N TYR A 22 2.37 -15.07 3.81
CA TYR A 22 1.61 -15.72 2.75
C TYR A 22 1.69 -17.24 2.89
N ASP A 23 0.52 -17.87 3.04
CA ASP A 23 0.42 -19.32 3.01
C ASP A 23 0.21 -19.80 1.57
N HIS A 24 1.25 -20.39 0.98
CA HIS A 24 1.21 -20.93 -0.38
C HIS A 24 0.22 -22.10 -0.57
N LYS A 25 -0.10 -22.84 0.49
CA LYS A 25 -1.05 -23.97 0.43
C LYS A 25 -2.48 -23.46 0.33
N THR A 26 -2.85 -22.51 1.20
CA THR A 26 -4.21 -21.94 1.22
C THR A 26 -4.39 -20.72 0.32
N LYS A 27 -3.27 -20.18 -0.22
CA LYS A 27 -3.19 -18.95 -1.01
C LYS A 27 -3.74 -17.72 -0.28
N LYS A 28 -3.44 -17.59 1.02
CA LYS A 28 -3.98 -16.53 1.89
C LYS A 28 -2.87 -15.69 2.51
N HIS A 29 -3.12 -14.39 2.63
CA HIS A 29 -2.33 -13.50 3.48
C HIS A 29 -2.89 -13.51 4.91
N SER A 30 -1.98 -13.54 5.89
CA SER A 30 -2.28 -13.30 7.30
C SER A 30 -1.45 -12.12 7.77
N LEU A 31 -2.11 -11.12 8.35
CA LEU A 31 -1.50 -9.89 8.84
C LEU A 31 -1.29 -10.02 10.35
N ASN A 32 -0.05 -9.92 10.79
CA ASN A 32 0.29 -9.86 12.21
C ASN A 32 0.41 -8.39 12.61
N ASN A 33 -0.43 -7.97 13.56
CA ASN A 33 -0.47 -6.60 14.10
C ASN A 33 -0.57 -5.51 13.03
N VAL A 34 -1.81 -5.15 12.66
CA VAL A 34 -2.05 -3.94 11.86
C VAL A 34 -1.75 -2.73 12.75
N VAL A 35 -0.86 -1.85 12.30
CA VAL A 35 -0.32 -0.75 13.10
C VAL A 35 -0.68 0.60 12.49
N ASN A 36 -1.18 1.49 13.33
CA ASN A 36 -1.36 2.91 13.04
C ASN A 36 -0.29 3.78 13.71
N SER A 37 0.54 3.19 14.59
CA SER A 37 1.71 3.84 15.17
C SER A 37 2.88 2.89 15.39
N ILE A 38 4.09 3.45 15.41
CA ILE A 38 5.34 2.77 15.77
C ILE A 38 6.15 3.69 16.69
N GLN A 39 6.73 3.12 17.74
CA GLN A 39 7.67 3.81 18.60
C GLN A 39 9.11 3.43 18.23
N VAL A 40 10.00 4.42 18.23
CA VAL A 40 11.45 4.22 18.05
C VAL A 40 12.22 4.79 19.23
N ASN A 41 13.37 4.23 19.58
CA ASN A 41 14.09 4.65 20.78
C ASN A 41 14.93 5.93 20.58
N ILE A 42 15.23 6.27 19.33
CA ILE A 42 16.08 7.42 18.96
C ILE A 42 15.83 7.80 17.50
N PHE A 43 16.13 9.04 17.14
CA PHE A 43 16.29 9.46 15.75
C PHE A 43 17.75 9.76 15.40
N PRO A 44 18.23 9.39 14.19
CA PRO A 44 17.50 8.61 13.20
C PRO A 44 17.36 7.13 13.61
N SER A 45 16.31 6.48 13.13
CA SER A 45 16.10 5.03 13.27
C SER A 45 15.66 4.42 11.94
N VAL A 46 15.81 3.11 11.78
CA VAL A 46 15.30 2.39 10.62
C VAL A 46 14.07 1.60 11.05
N ILE A 47 12.96 1.81 10.36
CA ILE A 47 11.75 1.00 10.55
C ILE A 47 11.58 0.04 9.38
N ILE A 48 10.96 -1.09 9.66
CA ILE A 48 10.58 -2.09 8.66
C ILE A 48 9.10 -2.39 8.89
N THR A 49 8.30 -2.26 7.86
CA THR A 49 6.87 -2.57 7.87
C THR A 49 6.52 -3.45 6.68
N ASP A 50 5.49 -4.27 6.83
CA ASP A 50 4.88 -4.99 5.72
C ASP A 50 3.57 -4.30 5.34
N VAL A 51 3.40 -4.06 4.05
CA VAL A 51 2.24 -3.35 3.49
C VAL A 51 1.40 -4.32 2.69
N HIS A 52 0.15 -4.55 3.12
CA HIS A 52 -0.84 -5.30 2.37
C HIS A 52 -1.59 -4.37 1.44
N LEU A 53 -1.66 -4.73 0.17
CA LEU A 53 -2.39 -4.01 -0.86
C LEU A 53 -3.51 -4.90 -1.37
N LYS A 54 -4.73 -4.39 -1.36
CA LYS A 54 -5.91 -5.09 -1.87
C LYS A 54 -6.54 -4.28 -2.99
N PHE A 55 -6.64 -4.90 -4.16
CA PHE A 55 -7.18 -4.29 -5.36
C PHE A 55 -8.50 -4.96 -5.75
N LEU A 56 -9.50 -4.14 -6.03
CA LEU A 56 -10.71 -4.52 -6.74
C LEU A 56 -10.69 -3.83 -8.10
N LEU A 57 -10.70 -4.63 -9.16
CA LEU A 57 -10.51 -4.17 -10.53
C LEU A 57 -11.85 -4.03 -11.26
N PRO A 58 -11.97 -3.11 -12.22
CA PRO A 58 -13.23 -2.87 -12.93
C PRO A 58 -13.61 -4.00 -13.91
N SER A 59 -12.64 -4.77 -14.40
CA SER A 59 -12.87 -5.89 -15.31
C SER A 59 -11.76 -6.94 -15.22
N SER A 60 -11.99 -8.14 -15.78
CA SER A 60 -10.99 -9.22 -15.84
C SER A 60 -9.80 -8.89 -16.74
N GLU A 61 -10.01 -8.09 -17.78
CA GLU A 61 -8.99 -7.65 -18.74
C GLU A 61 -8.21 -6.42 -18.25
N PHE A 62 -8.58 -5.88 -17.09
CA PHE A 62 -7.94 -4.70 -16.56
C PHE A 62 -6.47 -4.97 -16.22
N ASN A 63 -5.59 -4.14 -16.77
CA ASN A 63 -4.16 -4.19 -16.56
C ASN A 63 -3.63 -2.76 -16.40
N THR A 64 -2.90 -2.52 -15.32
CA THR A 64 -2.32 -1.20 -15.02
C THR A 64 -1.11 -1.37 -14.11
N SER A 65 -0.51 -0.24 -13.72
CA SER A 65 0.66 -0.18 -12.88
C SER A 65 0.48 0.89 -11.81
N TYR A 66 0.81 0.55 -10.57
CA TYR A 66 0.80 1.48 -9.45
C TYR A 66 2.17 1.58 -8.81
N LYS A 67 2.36 2.63 -8.01
CA LYS A 67 3.58 2.85 -7.24
C LYS A 67 3.24 3.11 -5.77
N LEU A 68 3.91 2.42 -4.85
CA LEU A 68 3.81 2.72 -3.43
C LEU A 68 4.90 3.72 -3.05
N VAL A 69 4.50 4.84 -2.47
CA VAL A 69 5.39 5.91 -2.00
C VAL A 69 5.11 6.16 -0.52
N VAL A 70 6.14 6.43 0.27
CA VAL A 70 5.97 6.93 1.64
C VAL A 70 6.48 8.35 1.73
N TYR A 71 5.61 9.24 2.20
CA TYR A 71 5.93 10.63 2.50
C TYR A 71 6.19 10.79 4.00
N ALA A 72 7.26 11.51 4.33
CA ALA A 72 7.54 12.00 5.67
C ALA A 72 6.57 13.13 6.07
N PRO A 73 6.54 13.53 7.36
CA PRO A 73 5.71 14.63 7.86
C PRO A 73 5.92 15.94 7.09
N ASP A 74 7.14 16.22 6.64
CA ASP A 74 7.52 17.37 5.80
C ASP A 74 7.15 17.23 4.30
N HIS A 75 6.46 16.15 3.92
CA HIS A 75 6.10 15.77 2.55
C HIS A 75 7.26 15.35 1.64
N VAL A 76 8.45 15.09 2.18
CA VAL A 76 9.56 14.50 1.42
C VAL A 76 9.33 13.00 1.23
N VAL A 77 9.66 12.49 0.06
CA VAL A 77 9.59 11.05 -0.23
C VAL A 77 10.75 10.33 0.46
N VAL A 78 10.43 9.46 1.41
CA VAL A 78 11.42 8.63 2.14
C VAL A 78 11.49 7.19 1.64
N PHE A 79 10.47 6.75 0.90
CA PHE A 79 10.45 5.45 0.25
C PHE A 79 9.68 5.50 -1.07
N SER A 80 10.12 4.71 -2.04
CA SER A 80 9.48 4.53 -3.33
C SER A 80 9.67 3.09 -3.79
N SER A 81 8.58 2.35 -3.98
CA SER A 81 8.65 0.98 -4.49
C SER A 81 9.05 0.95 -5.98
N LEU A 82 9.40 -0.25 -6.45
CA LEU A 82 9.29 -0.59 -7.87
C LEU A 82 7.81 -0.53 -8.30
N ILE A 83 7.59 -0.45 -9.61
CA ILE A 83 6.26 -0.50 -10.20
C ILE A 83 5.58 -1.82 -9.83
N ILE A 84 4.34 -1.73 -9.36
CA ILE A 84 3.48 -2.86 -9.02
C ILE A 84 2.53 -3.07 -10.21
N GLU A 85 2.77 -4.11 -10.99
CA GLU A 85 1.85 -4.52 -12.06
C GLU A 85 0.58 -5.10 -11.45
N VAL A 86 -0.57 -4.57 -11.85
CA VAL A 86 -1.88 -4.96 -11.34
C VAL A 86 -2.74 -5.48 -12.46
N LYS A 87 -3.10 -6.75 -12.34
CA LYS A 87 -4.02 -7.47 -13.24
C LYS A 87 -4.89 -8.44 -12.46
N ASN A 88 -5.96 -8.92 -13.07
CA ASN A 88 -6.84 -9.88 -12.42
C ASN A 88 -6.15 -11.24 -12.25
N TYR A 89 -6.07 -11.74 -11.02
CA TYR A 89 -5.61 -13.09 -10.70
C TYR A 89 -6.74 -14.00 -10.18
N ARG A 90 -7.97 -13.49 -10.09
CA ARG A 90 -9.13 -14.25 -9.63
C ARG A 90 -9.83 -14.95 -10.78
N LEU A 91 -10.53 -16.04 -10.47
CA LEU A 91 -11.26 -16.85 -11.44
C LEU A 91 -12.41 -16.05 -12.09
N ASN A 92 -12.83 -16.46 -13.30
CA ASN A 92 -13.84 -15.76 -14.12
C ASN A 92 -15.21 -15.58 -13.44
N CYS A 93 -15.51 -16.33 -12.39
CA CYS A 93 -16.76 -16.21 -11.61
C CYS A 93 -16.62 -15.33 -10.35
N MET A 94 -15.45 -14.76 -10.09
CA MET A 94 -15.17 -13.91 -8.94
C MET A 94 -15.04 -12.46 -9.37
N MET A 95 -15.34 -11.53 -8.45
CA MET A 95 -15.05 -10.10 -8.69
C MET A 95 -13.55 -9.91 -8.97
N PRO A 96 -13.18 -9.30 -10.10
CA PRO A 96 -11.79 -9.12 -10.50
C PRO A 96 -10.95 -8.42 -9.43
N GLY A 97 -9.74 -8.90 -9.19
CA GLY A 97 -8.94 -8.40 -8.08
C GLY A 97 -7.57 -9.04 -7.96
N MET A 98 -6.78 -8.43 -7.07
CA MET A 98 -5.45 -8.87 -6.71
C MET A 98 -5.17 -8.50 -5.26
N ASP A 99 -4.42 -9.33 -4.56
CA ASP A 99 -3.82 -8.99 -3.28
C ASP A 99 -2.29 -9.04 -3.46
N ALA A 100 -1.58 -8.09 -2.85
CA ALA A 100 -0.12 -8.02 -2.87
C ALA A 100 0.43 -7.64 -1.49
N ALA A 101 1.69 -7.98 -1.25
CA ALA A 101 2.41 -7.59 -0.05
C ALA A 101 3.77 -6.98 -0.44
N VAL A 102 4.15 -5.89 0.20
CA VAL A 102 5.41 -5.18 -0.03
C VAL A 102 6.09 -4.95 1.31
N ASN A 103 7.35 -5.36 1.45
CA ASN A 103 8.17 -4.99 2.60
C ASN A 103 8.74 -3.59 2.36
N VAL A 104 8.49 -2.67 3.29
CA VAL A 104 8.90 -1.27 3.24
C VAL A 104 9.92 -1.00 4.33
N LYS A 105 11.06 -0.46 3.94
CA LYS A 105 12.17 -0.14 4.85
C LYS A 105 12.72 1.23 4.51
N PHE A 106 12.74 2.13 5.49
CA PHE A 106 13.28 3.47 5.34
C PHE A 106 13.78 4.02 6.68
N ALA A 107 14.59 5.07 6.62
CA ALA A 107 15.04 5.80 7.79
C ALA A 107 14.00 6.84 8.20
N VAL A 108 13.73 6.91 9.50
CA VAL A 108 12.90 7.94 10.13
C VAL A 108 13.81 8.88 10.89
N THR A 109 13.61 10.18 10.71
CA THR A 109 14.48 11.23 11.25
C THR A 109 13.76 12.19 12.19
N GLU A 110 12.43 12.13 12.23
CA GLU A 110 11.58 12.99 13.04
C GLU A 110 10.31 12.25 13.45
N GLU A 111 9.64 12.78 14.48
CA GLU A 111 8.31 12.33 14.86
C GLU A 111 7.26 12.88 13.89
N GLY A 112 6.19 12.12 13.69
CA GLY A 112 5.04 12.59 12.94
C GLY A 112 4.36 11.50 12.14
N THR A 113 3.37 11.91 11.33
CA THR A 113 2.60 11.00 10.49
C THR A 113 3.27 10.81 9.15
N TYR A 114 3.79 9.61 8.92
CA TYR A 114 4.25 9.15 7.62
C TYR A 114 3.07 8.62 6.81
N ARG A 115 2.93 9.04 5.56
CA ARG A 115 1.79 8.65 4.69
C ARG A 115 2.24 7.66 3.64
N TYR A 116 1.69 6.45 3.70
CA TYR A 116 1.84 5.44 2.67
C TYR A 116 0.79 5.72 1.60
N CYS A 117 1.23 6.07 0.39
CA CYS A 117 0.36 6.46 -0.71
C CYS A 117 0.56 5.52 -1.90
N LEU A 118 -0.55 5.02 -2.43
CA LEU A 118 -0.57 4.27 -3.67
C LEU A 118 -0.94 5.22 -4.81
N LEU A 119 -0.02 5.39 -5.75
CA LEU A 119 -0.11 6.33 -6.86
C LEU A 119 -0.38 5.59 -8.17
N ASP A 120 -1.24 6.15 -9.02
CA ASP A 120 -1.39 5.72 -10.42
C ASP A 120 -0.28 6.25 -11.33
N GLU A 121 -0.37 5.92 -12.62
CA GLU A 121 0.59 6.35 -13.66
C GLU A 121 0.70 7.88 -13.80
N ASN A 122 -0.31 8.64 -13.36
CA ASN A 122 -0.35 10.10 -13.40
C ASN A 122 0.04 10.72 -12.04
N ASN A 123 0.57 9.92 -11.11
CA ASN A 123 0.88 10.30 -9.72
C ASN A 123 -0.33 10.75 -8.90
N ILE A 124 -1.53 10.32 -9.27
CA ILE A 124 -2.74 10.57 -8.48
C ILE A 124 -2.81 9.53 -7.36
N ILE A 125 -3.01 10.00 -6.13
CA ILE A 125 -3.22 9.13 -4.97
C ILE A 125 -4.58 8.44 -5.12
N ILE A 126 -4.56 7.11 -5.21
CA ILE A 126 -5.78 6.29 -5.28
C ILE A 126 -6.15 5.65 -3.93
N SER A 127 -5.19 5.54 -3.03
CA SER A 127 -5.38 5.02 -1.67
C SER A 127 -4.23 5.50 -0.78
N GLU A 128 -4.49 5.67 0.51
CA GLU A 128 -3.49 6.06 1.48
C GLU A 128 -3.70 5.42 2.85
N TYR A 129 -2.61 5.30 3.62
CA TYR A 129 -2.61 4.83 5.00
C TYR A 129 -1.67 5.68 5.86
N PRO A 130 -2.16 6.32 6.94
CA PRO A 130 -1.32 7.08 7.86
C PRO A 130 -0.66 6.18 8.91
N LEU A 131 0.62 6.39 9.18
CA LEU A 131 1.37 5.74 10.24
C LEU A 131 2.07 6.80 11.09
N TYR A 132 1.70 6.91 12.36
CA TYR A 132 2.34 7.84 13.29
C TYR A 132 3.61 7.24 13.88
N ILE A 133 4.71 7.99 13.88
CA ILE A 133 5.99 7.56 14.47
C ILE A 133 6.37 8.54 15.57
N SER A 134 6.71 8.00 16.75
CA SER A 134 7.13 8.78 17.92
C SER A 134 8.35 8.16 18.60
N LEU A 135 9.00 8.91 19.48
CA LEU A 135 9.95 8.34 20.42
C LEU A 135 9.23 7.44 21.43
N SER A 136 9.91 6.38 21.86
CA SER A 136 9.52 5.62 23.05
C SER A 136 9.73 6.50 24.29
N GLU A 137 8.74 6.55 25.18
CA GLU A 137 8.87 7.18 26.50
C GLU A 137 9.86 6.45 27.41
#